data_AF-A0A7G8Q4P4-F1
#
_entry.id   AF-A0A7G8Q4P4-F1
#
_cell.length_a   1.000
_cell.length_b   1.000
_cell.length_c   1.000
_cell.angle_alpha   90.00
_cell.angle_beta   90.00
_cell.angle_gamma   90.00
#
_symmetry.space_group_name_H-M   'P 1'
#
loop_
_entity.id
_entity.type
_entity.pdbx_description
1 polymer ?
#
loop_
_entity_poly.entity_id
_entity_poly.type
_entity_poly.pdbx_seq_one_letter_code
_entity_poly.pdbx_strand_id
1 'polypeptide(L)' 'MSTNMYVEAMAKAQAMAKEHVGEACAELIEWATTSILPNGRVREIAEVLQGVSEYQSLTLAQTLVQREALKYVVEKETQ' A
#
# COMPACT_ATOMS: atom_id res chain seq x y z
N MET A 1 -18.70 16.28 6.15
CA MET A 1 -18.88 14.85 5.81
C MET A 1 -17.57 14.13 5.41
N SER A 2 -16.39 14.80 5.37
CA SER A 2 -15.15 14.20 4.84
C SER A 2 -14.35 13.26 5.76
N THR A 3 -14.48 13.36 7.09
CA THR A 3 -13.61 12.61 8.01
C THR A 3 -13.85 11.09 7.95
N ASN A 4 -15.09 10.66 7.73
CA ASN A 4 -15.42 9.23 7.75
C ASN A 4 -14.89 8.50 6.50
N MET A 5 -15.02 9.12 5.31
CA MET A 5 -14.52 8.54 4.06
C MET A 5 -12.99 8.43 4.03
N TYR A 6 -12.28 9.41 4.58
CA TYR A 6 -10.82 9.36 4.69
C TYR A 6 -10.37 8.15 5.54
N VAL A 7 -11.00 7.97 6.70
CA VAL A 7 -10.66 6.88 7.63
C VAL A 7 -10.98 5.52 7.01
N GLU A 8 -12.13 5.39 6.34
CA GLU A 8 -12.53 4.17 5.65
C GLU A 8 -11.56 3.80 4.51
N ALA A 9 -11.19 4.77 3.66
CA ALA A 9 -10.25 4.54 2.57
C ALA A 9 -8.85 4.14 3.08
N MET A 10 -8.34 4.84 4.12
CA MET A 10 -7.06 4.50 4.74
C MET A 10 -7.09 3.11 5.39
N ALA A 11 -8.16 2.77 6.11
CA ALA A 11 -8.31 1.46 6.74
C ALA A 11 -8.37 0.33 5.69
N LYS A 12 -9.12 0.54 4.61
CA LYS A 12 -9.20 -0.39 3.49
C LYS A 12 -7.85 -0.58 2.80
N ALA A 13 -7.17 0.51 2.46
CA ALA A 13 -5.85 0.47 1.84
C ALA A 13 -4.82 -0.24 2.73
N GLN A 14 -4.87 0.00 4.04
CA GLN A 14 -3.99 -0.68 4.99
C GLN A 14 -4.29 -2.18 5.09
N ALA A 15 -5.56 -2.58 5.11
CA ALA A 15 -5.95 -3.99 5.10
C ALA A 15 -5.44 -4.71 3.85
N MET A 16 -5.60 -4.09 2.67
CA MET A 16 -5.08 -4.63 1.40
C MET A 16 -3.56 -4.75 1.42
N ALA A 17 -2.85 -3.72 1.91
CA ALA A 17 -1.40 -3.74 2.03
C ALA A 17 -0.90 -4.85 2.95
N LYS A 18 -1.63 -5.15 4.03
CA LYS A 18 -1.32 -6.26 4.95
C LYS A 18 -1.59 -7.62 4.30
N GLU A 19 -2.75 -7.79 3.69
CA GLU A 19 -3.18 -9.06 3.06
C GLU A 19 -2.22 -9.48 1.94
N HIS A 20 -1.81 -8.51 1.11
CA HIS A 20 -0.97 -8.76 -0.08
C HIS A 20 0.46 -8.26 0.08
N VAL A 21 0.99 -8.20 1.31
CA VAL A 21 2.29 -7.57 1.61
C VAL A 21 3.44 -8.14 0.77
N GLY A 22 3.45 -9.45 0.52
CA GLY A 22 4.48 -10.12 -0.30
C GLY A 22 4.42 -9.72 -1.78
N GLU A 23 3.23 -9.79 -2.39
CA GLU A 23 2.99 -9.38 -3.79
C GLU A 23 3.33 -7.89 -3.98
N ALA A 24 2.84 -7.03 -3.09
CA ALA A 24 3.07 -5.59 -3.16
C ALA A 24 4.56 -5.24 -2.97
N CYS A 25 5.30 -5.96 -2.11
CA CYS A 25 6.75 -5.77 -1.99
C CYS A 25 7.49 -6.18 -3.26
N ALA A 26 7.12 -7.29 -3.89
CA ALA A 26 7.73 -7.73 -5.14
C ALA A 26 7.53 -6.67 -6.25
N GLU A 27 6.32 -6.13 -6.37
CA GLU A 27 6.01 -5.04 -7.30
C GLU A 27 6.83 -3.77 -7.02
N LEU A 28 7.01 -3.38 -5.75
CA LEU A 28 7.84 -2.22 -5.40
C LEU A 28 9.31 -2.44 -5.77
N ILE A 29 9.84 -3.65 -5.61
CA ILE A 29 11.22 -3.99 -5.99
C ILE A 29 11.38 -3.98 -7.51
N GLU A 30 10.42 -4.56 -8.23
CA GLU A 30 10.40 -4.53 -9.70
C GLU A 30 10.33 -3.09 -10.21
N TRP A 31 9.43 -2.27 -9.65
CA TRP A 31 9.27 -0.88 -10.02
C TRP A 31 10.54 -0.06 -9.74
N ALA A 32 11.17 -0.25 -8.58
CA ALA A 32 12.44 0.41 -8.26
C ALA A 32 13.57 0.06 -9.23
N THR A 33 13.54 -1.15 -9.79
CA THR A 33 14.58 -1.65 -10.71
C THR A 33 14.31 -1.22 -12.16
N THR A 34 13.07 -1.29 -12.59
CA THR A 34 12.67 -1.11 -14.00
C THR A 34 12.14 0.30 -14.29
N SER A 35 11.81 1.08 -13.26
CA SER A 35 11.02 2.32 -13.35
C SER A 35 9.62 2.15 -13.97
N ILE A 36 9.15 0.90 -14.13
CA ILE A 36 7.82 0.57 -14.64
C ILE A 36 7.02 -0.02 -13.48
N LEU A 37 5.92 0.63 -13.10
CA LEU A 37 5.03 0.10 -12.07
C LEU A 37 4.14 -0.99 -12.68
N PRO A 38 4.19 -2.24 -12.19
CA PRO A 38 3.29 -3.30 -12.67
C PRO A 38 1.81 -2.94 -12.45
N ASN A 39 0.93 -3.55 -13.23
CA ASN A 39 -0.50 -3.48 -12.99
C ASN A 39 -0.88 -4.52 -11.92
N GLY A 40 -0.66 -4.18 -10.66
CA GLY A 40 -0.90 -5.07 -9.53
C GLY A 40 -1.35 -4.35 -8.26
N ARG A 41 -1.05 -4.95 -7.11
CA ARG A 41 -1.54 -4.57 -5.77
C ARG A 41 -1.20 -3.15 -5.38
N VAL A 42 -0.02 -2.66 -5.74
CA VAL A 42 0.38 -1.28 -5.42
C VAL A 42 -0.54 -0.27 -6.14
N ARG A 43 -0.96 -0.55 -7.37
CA ARG A 43 -1.92 0.29 -8.10
C ARG A 43 -3.32 0.19 -7.52
N GLU A 44 -3.79 -1.01 -7.21
CA GLU A 44 -5.12 -1.20 -6.58
C GLU A 44 -5.22 -0.45 -5.25
N ILE A 45 -4.16 -0.46 -4.43
CA ILE A 45 -4.08 0.31 -3.19
C ILE A 45 -4.09 1.82 -3.49
N ALA A 46 -3.35 2.28 -4.50
CA ALA A 46 -3.35 3.69 -4.89
C ALA A 46 -4.73 4.16 -5.38
N GLU A 47 -5.46 3.34 -6.14
CA GLU A 47 -6.82 3.66 -6.60
C GLU A 47 -7.78 3.90 -5.42
N VAL A 48 -7.72 3.07 -4.38
CA VAL A 48 -8.50 3.30 -3.14
C VAL A 48 -8.13 4.63 -2.47
N LEU A 49 -6.87 5.04 -2.57
CA LEU A 49 -6.35 6.27 -1.99
C LEU A 49 -6.55 7.51 -2.86
N GLN A 50 -7.05 7.39 -4.09
CA GLN A 50 -7.34 8.56 -4.94
C GLN A 50 -8.36 9.50 -4.29
N GLY A 51 -9.36 8.94 -3.59
CA GLY A 51 -10.33 9.71 -2.81
C GLY A 51 -9.74 10.41 -1.58
N VAL A 52 -8.53 10.02 -1.16
CA VAL A 52 -7.77 10.63 -0.06
C VAL A 52 -6.83 11.73 -0.58
N SER A 53 -6.06 11.41 -1.61
CA SER A 53 -5.18 12.35 -2.29
C SER A 53 -4.93 11.87 -3.72
N GLU A 54 -5.46 12.61 -4.68
CA GLU A 54 -5.30 12.29 -6.11
C GLU A 54 -3.81 12.25 -6.50
N TYR A 55 -3.06 13.30 -6.16
CA TYR A 55 -1.66 13.48 -6.55
C TYR A 55 -0.67 12.61 -5.79
N GLN A 56 -1.02 12.15 -4.59
CA GLN A 56 -0.10 11.41 -3.72
C GLN A 56 -0.54 9.96 -3.46
N SER A 57 -1.65 9.53 -4.05
CA SER A 57 -2.20 8.19 -3.90
C SER A 57 -1.16 7.07 -4.05
N LEU A 58 -0.30 7.17 -5.07
CA LEU A 58 0.76 6.19 -5.31
C LEU A 58 1.88 6.24 -4.25
N THR A 59 2.31 7.43 -3.84
CA THR A 59 3.30 7.62 -2.77
C THR A 59 2.78 7.11 -1.43
N LEU A 60 1.49 7.33 -1.15
CA LEU A 60 0.82 6.83 0.05
C LEU A 60 0.71 5.30 0.01
N ALA A 61 0.35 4.70 -1.13
CA ALA A 61 0.32 3.26 -1.30
C ALA A 61 1.69 2.63 -1.02
N GLN A 62 2.76 3.20 -1.60
CA GLN A 62 4.14 2.77 -1.33
C GLN A 62 4.47 2.83 0.16
N THR A 63 4.15 3.93 0.82
CA THR A 63 4.42 4.12 2.26
C THR A 63 3.66 3.09 3.11
N LEU A 64 2.41 2.80 2.78
CA LEU A 64 1.62 1.79 3.49
C LEU A 64 2.21 0.38 3.31
N VAL A 65 2.58 0.00 2.09
CA VAL A 65 3.20 -1.30 1.81
C VAL A 65 4.51 -1.45 2.57
N GLN A 66 5.38 -0.43 2.56
CA GLN A 66 6.63 -0.44 3.32
C GLN A 66 6.38 -0.60 4.84
N ARG A 67 5.38 0.09 5.38
CA ARG A 67 5.02 -0.01 6.80
C ARG A 67 4.49 -1.41 7.16
N GLU A 68 3.61 -1.98 6.35
CA GLU A 68 3.08 -3.33 6.60
C GLU A 68 4.17 -4.41 6.40
N ALA A 69 5.12 -4.21 5.49
CA ALA A 69 6.29 -5.07 5.36
C ALA A 69 7.15 -5.08 6.63
N LEU A 70 7.41 -3.90 7.21
CA LEU A 70 8.13 -3.80 8.49
C LEU A 70 7.40 -4.52 9.63
N LYS A 71 6.08 -4.33 9.73
CA LYS A 71 5.27 -5.02 10.74
C LYS A 71 5.30 -6.53 10.54
N TYR A 72 5.18 -7.00 9.31
CA TYR A 72 5.20 -8.42 8.98
C TYR A 72 6.51 -9.10 9.43
N VAL A 73 7.65 -8.43 9.24
CA VAL A 73 8.95 -8.93 9.73
C VAL A 73 8.98 -8.97 11.26
N VAL A 74 8.56 -7.90 11.93
CA VAL A 74 8.53 -7.85 13.41
C VAL A 74 7.60 -8.92 14.01
N GLU A 75 6.41 -9.11 13.43
CA GLU A 75 5.44 -10.13 13.85
C GLU A 75 5.99 -11.56 13.67
N LYS A 76 6.81 -11.81 12.63
CA LYS A 76 7.46 -13.11 12.42
C LYS A 76 8.56 -13.43 13.43
N GLU A 77 9.35 -12.45 13.80
CA GLU A 77 10.48 -12.64 14.74
C GLU A 77 10.01 -12.82 16.20
N THR A 78 8.74 -12.55 16.49
CA THR A 78 8.13 -12.69 17.83
C THR A 78 7.30 -13.96 18.01
N GLN A 79 7.27 -14.86 17.01
CA GLN A 79 6.63 -16.18 17.05
C GLN A 79 7.65 -17.30 17.22
#